data_AF-A0A5C4N4J0-F1
#
_entry.id   AF-A0A5C4N4J0-F1
#
_cell.length_a   1.000
_cell.length_b   1.000
_cell.length_c   1.000
_cell.angle_alpha   90.00
_cell.angle_beta   90.00
_cell.angle_gamma   90.00
#
_symmetry.space_group_name_H-M   'P 1'
#
loop_
_entity.id
_entity.type
_entity.pdbx_description
1 polymer ?
#
loop_
_entity_poly.entity_id
_entity_poly.type
_entity_poly.pdbx_seq_one_letter_code
_entity_poly.pdbx_strand_id
1 'polypeptide(L)' 'MSGKREGPYVRRFAQQSPLDAIDYVITHELCHGAVPHHGPAFYELLGRVMPDWERRKIRLETILA' A
#
# COMPACT_ATOMS: atom_id res chain seq x y z
N MET A 1 13.47 5.61 -14.51
CA MET A 1 12.51 5.85 -13.40
C MET A 1 11.55 4.68 -13.39
N SER A 2 11.83 3.68 -12.57
CA SER A 2 11.12 2.38 -12.57
C SER A 2 9.69 2.57 -12.08
N GLY A 3 8.70 2.28 -12.92
CA GLY A 3 7.31 2.22 -12.50
C GLY A 3 7.14 1.10 -11.49
N LYS A 4 6.91 1.44 -10.22
CA LYS A 4 6.56 0.48 -9.18
C LYS A 4 5.23 -0.16 -9.62
N ARG A 5 5.26 -1.42 -10.06
CA ARG A 5 4.05 -2.17 -10.44
C ARG A 5 3.24 -2.42 -9.17
N GLU A 6 2.15 -1.69 -8.99
CA GLU A 6 1.19 -1.89 -7.89
C GLU A 6 0.16 -2.95 -8.35
N GLY A 7 0.00 -4.01 -7.57
CA GLY A 7 -1.02 -5.05 -7.81
C GLY A 7 -2.36 -4.69 -7.16
N PRO A 8 -3.49 -5.28 -7.57
CA PRO A 8 -4.79 -5.00 -6.97
C PRO A 8 -4.91 -5.68 -5.60
N TYR A 9 -4.49 -4.98 -4.53
CA TYR A 9 -4.55 -5.48 -3.15
C TYR A 9 -6.00 -5.70 -2.63
N VAL A 10 -7.00 -5.16 -3.34
CA VAL A 10 -8.39 -4.98 -2.88
C VAL A 10 -9.23 -6.25 -2.80
N ARG A 11 -8.83 -7.41 -3.38
CA ARG A 11 -9.76 -8.55 -3.55
C ARG A 11 -9.58 -9.80 -2.70
N ARG A 12 -8.58 -9.92 -1.81
CA ARG A 12 -8.37 -11.19 -1.09
C ARG A 12 -7.58 -11.10 0.23
N PHE A 13 -8.02 -10.32 1.22
CA PHE A 13 -7.26 -10.21 2.48
C PHE A 13 -8.10 -10.07 3.75
N ALA A 14 -8.94 -11.05 4.04
CA ALA A 14 -9.55 -11.15 5.35
C ALA A 14 -9.60 -12.61 5.79
N GLN A 15 -8.57 -13.06 6.52
CA GLN A 15 -8.66 -14.07 7.58
C GLN A 15 -7.30 -14.41 8.24
N GLN A 16 -6.14 -14.21 7.58
CA GLN A 16 -4.83 -14.61 8.12
C GLN A 16 -3.67 -13.61 7.90
N SER A 17 -3.96 -12.40 7.43
CA SER A 17 -2.90 -11.41 7.16
C SER A 17 -2.41 -10.75 8.46
N PRO A 18 -1.08 -10.55 8.60
CA PRO A 18 -0.53 -9.67 9.62
C PRO A 18 -1.19 -8.29 9.63
N LEU A 19 -1.43 -7.74 10.84
CA LEU A 19 -2.13 -6.46 11.02
C LEU A 19 -1.46 -5.30 10.26
N ASP A 20 -0.13 -5.30 10.17
CA ASP A 20 0.63 -4.27 9.45
C ASP A 20 0.40 -4.29 7.93
N ALA A 21 0.13 -5.47 7.35
CA ALA A 21 -0.27 -5.61 5.96
C ALA A 21 -1.70 -5.09 5.73
N ILE A 22 -2.61 -5.32 6.67
CA ILE A 22 -3.99 -4.79 6.63
C ILE A 22 -3.98 -3.27 6.69
N ASP A 23 -3.25 -2.68 7.65
CA ASP A 23 -3.11 -1.23 7.79
C ASP A 23 -2.57 -0.58 6.51
N TYR A 24 -1.58 -1.22 5.87
CA TYR A 24 -1.01 -0.73 4.63
C TYR A 24 -2.05 -0.68 3.51
N VAL A 25 -2.80 -1.77 3.31
CA VAL A 25 -3.83 -1.83 2.25
C VAL A 25 -4.92 -0.80 2.52
N ILE A 26 -5.42 -0.69 3.75
CA ILE A 26 -6.45 0.31 4.09
C ILE A 26 -5.93 1.72 3.83
N THR A 27 -4.73 2.05 4.30
CA THR A 27 -4.16 3.39 4.12
C THR A 27 -3.90 3.69 2.64
N HIS A 28 -3.45 2.70 1.88
CA HIS A 28 -3.27 2.79 0.43
C HIS A 28 -4.58 3.13 -0.28
N GLU A 29 -5.67 2.42 0.02
CA GLU A 29 -6.98 2.69 -0.58
C GLU A 29 -7.56 4.05 -0.16
N LEU A 30 -7.32 4.48 1.08
CA LEU A 30 -7.72 5.81 1.53
C LEU A 30 -6.96 6.92 0.77
N CYS A 31 -5.69 6.69 0.44
CA CYS A 31 -4.91 7.65 -0.37
C CYS A 31 -5.48 7.83 -1.78
N HIS A 32 -6.09 6.79 -2.37
CA HIS A 32 -6.76 6.90 -3.68
C HIS A 32 -7.94 7.87 -3.68
N GLY A 33 -8.55 8.12 -2.51
CA GLY A 33 -9.59 9.15 -2.37
C GLY A 33 -9.09 10.57 -2.62
N ALA A 34 -7.80 10.84 -2.44
CA ALA A 34 -7.19 12.15 -2.66
C ALA A 34 -6.29 12.20 -3.91
N VAL A 35 -5.57 11.10 -4.20
CA VAL A 35 -4.67 10.99 -5.35
C VAL A 35 -4.97 9.67 -6.09
N PRO A 36 -5.72 9.70 -7.21
CA PRO A 36 -6.24 8.49 -7.85
C PRO A 36 -5.19 7.57 -8.51
N HIS A 37 -3.95 8.03 -8.66
CA HIS A 37 -2.90 7.35 -9.42
C HIS A 37 -1.60 7.29 -8.64
N HIS A 38 -0.87 6.19 -8.75
CA HIS A 38 0.39 5.92 -8.03
C HIS A 38 1.62 6.71 -8.55
N GLY A 39 1.49 8.03 -8.66
CA GLY A 39 2.58 8.94 -9.02
C GLY A 39 3.33 9.52 -7.81
N PRO A 40 4.25 10.47 -8.02
CA PRO A 40 5.01 11.11 -6.93
C PRO A 40 4.11 11.69 -5.82
N ALA A 41 3.00 12.34 -6.20
CA ALA A 41 2.05 12.91 -5.25
C ALA A 41 1.38 11.86 -4.35
N PHE A 42 1.15 10.64 -4.87
CA PHE A 42 0.59 9.55 -4.09
C PHE A 42 1.58 9.09 -3.02
N TYR A 43 2.85 8.88 -3.39
CA TYR A 43 3.88 8.43 -2.44
C TYR A 43 4.26 9.53 -1.43
N GLU A 44 4.17 10.80 -1.81
CA GLU A 44 4.31 11.91 -0.87
C GLU A 44 3.18 11.90 0.17
N LEU A 45 1.93 11.76 -0.27
CA LEU A 45 0.79 11.64 0.65
C LEU A 45 0.92 10.41 1.54
N LEU A 46 1.17 9.24 0.95
CA LEU A 46 1.34 7.97 1.65
C LEU A 46 2.46 8.05 2.69
N GLY A 47 3.61 8.65 2.33
CA GLY A 47 4.73 8.86 3.25
C GLY A 47 4.44 9.83 4.39
N ARG A 48 3.52 10.78 4.21
CA ARG A 48 3.07 11.66 5.29
C ARG A 48 2.13 10.95 6.27
N VAL A 49 1.19 10.16 5.76
CA VAL A 49 0.19 9.48 6.61
C VAL A 49 0.71 8.18 7.21
N MET A 50 1.67 7.53 6.55
CA MET A 50 2.30 6.28 6.97
C MET A 50 3.80 6.32 6.63
N PRO A 51 4.64 6.94 7.48
CA PRO A 51 6.07 7.10 7.22
C PRO A 51 6.85 5.78 7.02
N ASP A 52 6.29 4.66 7.48
CA ASP A 52 6.88 3.32 7.38
C ASP A 52 6.26 2.45 6.26
N TRP A 53 5.52 3.04 5.31
CA TRP A 53 4.79 2.33 4.27
C TRP A 53 5.67 1.39 3.44
N GLU A 54 6.93 1.76 3.16
CA GLU A 54 7.83 0.93 2.37
C GLU A 54 8.12 -0.41 3.04
N ARG A 55 8.33 -0.41 4.37
CA ARG A 55 8.54 -1.65 5.14
C ARG A 55 7.31 -2.54 5.11
N ARG A 56 6.12 -1.93 5.27
CA ARG A 56 4.84 -2.66 5.26
C ARG A 56 4.53 -3.23 3.87
N LYS A 57 4.83 -2.47 2.81
CA LYS A 57 4.73 -2.92 1.41
C LYS A 57 5.59 -4.15 1.14
N ILE A 58 6.87 -4.13 1.53
CA ILE A 58 7.79 -5.27 1.36
C ILE A 58 7.23 -6.51 2.06
N ARG A 59 6.70 -6.35 3.28
CA ARG A 59 6.11 -7.45 4.02
C ARG A 59 4.85 -8.00 3.35
N LEU A 60 3.97 -7.12 2.86
CA LEU A 60 2.79 -7.50 2.08
C LEU A 60 3.18 -8.27 0.81
N GLU A 61 4.20 -7.81 0.08
CA GLU A 61 4.73 -8.50 -1.10
C GLU A 61 5.31 -9.87 -0.75
N THR A 62 5.95 -10.00 0.42
CA THR A 62 6.47 -11.28 0.92
C THR A 62 5.34 -12.27 1.26
N ILE A 63 4.21 -11.79 1.77
CA ILE A 63 3.03 -12.61 2.07
C ILE A 63 2.32 -13.06 0.78
N LEU A 64 2.41 -12.25 -0.28
CA LEU A 64 1.77 -12.48 -1.58
C LEU A 64 2.59 -13.29 -2.57
N ALA A 65 3.89 -13.46 -2.31
CA ALA A 65 4.80 -14.27 -3.10
C ALA A 65 4.48 -15.77 -2.96
#